data_AF-A0AAD7DAZ9-F1
#
_entry.id   AF-A0AAD7DAZ9-F1
#
_cell.length_a   1.000
_cell.length_b   1.000
_cell.length_c   1.000
_cell.angle_alpha   90.00
_cell.angle_beta   90.00
_cell.angle_gamma   90.00
#
_symmetry.space_group_name_H-M   'P 1'
#
loop_
_entity.id
_entity.type
_entity.pdbx_description
1 polymer ?
#
loop_
_entity_poly.entity_id
_entity_poly.type
_entity_poly.pdbx_seq_one_letter_code
_entity_poly.pdbx_strand_id
1 'polypeptide(L)'
;MNGLCLGCRAPRASLIFWPGSAFIWTIHMPAAAFAWTHAKPHDAALDKYVTEGKPWKTRYRCKNCGCCVGSYNTKTENWSVWGTQLERNEGGITKNWEVVKPTAHIFYETRLVDVDDELSKWEGYEYKSTRIS
;
A
#
# COMPACT_ATOMS: atom_id res chain seq x y z
N MET A 1 -23.82 -2.70 0.48
CA MET A 1 -22.64 -3.11 1.27
C MET A 1 -21.44 -2.30 0.78
N ASN A 2 -21.04 -1.27 1.51
CA ASN A 2 -19.99 -0.33 1.09
C ASN A 2 -18.62 -0.85 1.57
N GLY A 3 -18.00 -1.75 0.80
CA GLY A 3 -16.65 -2.22 1.11
C GLY A 3 -15.64 -1.07 1.01
N LEU A 4 -15.03 -0.71 2.14
CA LEU A 4 -13.99 0.33 2.26
C LEU A 4 -12.63 -0.08 1.68
N CYS A 5 -12.37 -1.38 1.64
CA CYS A 5 -11.18 -2.02 1.04
C CYS A 5 -11.64 -2.96 -0.09
N LEU A 6 -10.81 -3.19 -1.10
CA LEU A 6 -11.11 -4.21 -2.12
C LEU A 6 -11.25 -5.61 -1.50
N GLY A 7 -10.52 -5.88 -0.41
CA GLY A 7 -10.66 -7.13 0.35
C GLY A 7 -12.06 -7.38 0.92
N CYS A 8 -12.87 -6.33 1.17
CA CYS A 8 -14.27 -6.47 1.60
C CYS A 8 -15.23 -6.73 0.43
N ARG A 9 -14.81 -6.42 -0.81
CA ARG A 9 -15.63 -6.55 -2.02
C ARG A 9 -15.34 -7.85 -2.78
N ALA A 10 -14.23 -8.51 -2.50
CA ALA A 10 -13.91 -9.79 -3.11
C ALA A 10 -14.95 -10.86 -2.66
N PRO A 11 -15.63 -11.54 -3.61
CA PRO A 11 -16.46 -12.68 -3.27
C PRO A 11 -15.59 -13.76 -2.59
N ARG A 12 -16.17 -14.45 -1.60
CA ARG A 12 -15.52 -15.41 -0.67
C ARG A 12 -14.80 -16.63 -1.33
N ALA A 13 -14.51 -16.62 -2.63
CA ALA A 13 -13.97 -17.75 -3.38
C ALA A 13 -12.60 -17.52 -4.03
N SER A 14 -11.94 -16.38 -3.78
CA SER A 14 -10.55 -16.18 -4.22
C SER A 14 -9.66 -15.98 -3.01
N LEU A 15 -9.10 -17.09 -2.53
CA LEU A 15 -7.97 -17.16 -1.61
C LEU A 15 -6.76 -16.41 -2.20
N ILE A 16 -6.75 -15.08 -2.10
CA ILE A 16 -5.52 -14.30 -2.03
C ILE A 16 -5.52 -13.66 -0.66
N PHE A 17 -5.23 -14.51 0.33
CA PHE A 17 -4.80 -14.03 1.63
C PHE A 17 -3.48 -13.29 1.40
N TRP A 18 -3.41 -12.05 1.87
CA TRP A 18 -2.38 -11.08 1.47
C TRP A 18 -0.98 -11.21 2.15
N PRO A 19 -0.66 -12.13 3.10
CA PRO A 19 0.69 -12.18 3.66
C PRO A 19 1.73 -12.89 2.78
N GLY A 20 1.34 -13.47 1.64
CA GLY A 20 2.24 -14.25 0.77
C GLY A 20 2.78 -13.53 -0.47
N SER A 21 2.50 -12.23 -0.64
CA SER A 21 3.00 -11.51 -1.83
C SER A 21 4.49 -11.24 -1.72
N ALA A 22 5.27 -11.66 -2.72
CA ALA A 22 6.72 -11.41 -2.77
C ALA A 22 7.05 -9.90 -2.77
N PHE A 23 6.16 -9.07 -3.31
CA PHE A 23 6.30 -7.62 -3.34
C PHE A 23 5.04 -6.93 -2.85
N ILE A 24 5.22 -5.76 -2.25
CA ILE A 24 4.12 -4.89 -1.83
C ILE A 24 4.22 -3.59 -2.60
N TRP A 25 3.18 -3.29 -3.39
CA TRP A 25 3.04 -2.00 -4.04
C TRP A 25 2.47 -0.96 -3.07
N THR A 26 3.30 0.05 -2.75
CA THR A 26 2.89 1.23 -1.98
C THR A 26 3.14 2.51 -2.74
N ILE A 27 2.22 3.47 -2.59
CA ILE A 27 2.31 4.82 -3.16
C ILE A 27 2.61 5.78 -2.02
N HIS A 28 3.66 6.58 -2.16
CA HIS A 28 4.09 7.55 -1.15
C HIS A 28 3.62 8.96 -1.52
N MET A 29 3.05 9.69 -0.56
CA MET A 29 2.59 11.05 -0.76
C MET A 29 2.69 11.90 0.52
N PRO A 30 2.86 13.23 0.41
CA PRO A 30 2.84 14.13 1.56
C PRO A 30 1.52 14.05 2.33
N ALA A 31 1.57 14.28 3.64
CA ALA A 31 0.39 14.27 4.50
C ALA A 31 -0.68 15.26 4.07
N ALA A 32 -0.27 16.43 3.60
CA ALA A 32 -1.18 17.46 3.10
C ALA A 32 -1.96 17.03 1.84
N ALA A 33 -1.46 16.05 1.08
CA ALA A 33 -2.10 15.55 -0.13
C ALA A 33 -3.03 14.35 0.12
N PHE A 34 -3.14 13.87 1.37
CA PHE A 34 -3.91 12.69 1.71
C PHE A 34 -5.19 13.06 2.49
N ALA A 35 -6.31 12.46 2.08
CA ALA A 35 -7.56 12.52 2.83
C ALA A 35 -8.31 11.18 2.73
N TRP A 36 -8.94 10.77 3.84
CA TRP A 36 -9.86 9.64 3.84
C TRP A 36 -11.17 10.03 3.16
N THR A 37 -11.69 9.11 2.34
CA THR A 37 -12.94 9.33 1.58
C THR A 37 -14.20 8.95 2.34
N HIS A 38 -14.09 8.19 3.43
CA HIS A 38 -15.23 7.78 4.25
C HIS A 38 -15.47 8.77 5.39
N ALA A 39 -16.72 8.82 5.87
CA ALA A 39 -17.14 9.72 6.94
C ALA A 39 -16.32 9.50 8.22
N LYS A 40 -16.08 10.58 8.95
CA LYS A 40 -15.54 10.51 10.32
C LYS A 40 -16.60 9.93 11.26
N PRO A 41 -16.19 9.25 12.36
CA PRO A 41 -14.82 8.94 12.73
C PRO A 41 -14.25 7.75 11.95
N HIS A 42 -13.04 7.89 11.41
CA HIS A 42 -12.38 6.85 10.62
C HIS A 42 -12.13 5.56 11.43
N ASP A 43 -11.96 5.69 12.74
CA ASP A 43 -11.76 4.57 13.67
C ASP A 43 -12.99 3.64 13.75
N ALA A 44 -14.17 4.03 13.23
CA ALA A 44 -15.30 3.12 13.09
C ALA A 44 -15.05 2.04 12.00
N ALA A 45 -14.29 2.38 10.97
CA ALA A 45 -13.99 1.54 9.82
C ALA A 45 -12.61 0.87 9.88
N LEU A 46 -11.66 1.52 10.56
CA LEU A 46 -10.25 1.17 10.56
C LEU A 46 -9.75 0.83 11.96
N ASP A 47 -8.92 -0.20 12.04
CA ASP A 47 -7.99 -0.41 13.15
C ASP A 47 -6.70 0.33 12.83
N LYS A 48 -6.07 0.90 13.86
CA LYS A 48 -4.72 1.46 13.77
C LYS A 48 -3.81 0.85 14.82
N TYR A 49 -2.56 0.60 14.44
CA TYR A 49 -1.54 0.12 15.36
C TYR A 49 -0.19 0.74 15.01
N VAL A 50 0.64 0.91 16.03
CA VAL A 50 2.01 1.38 15.89
C VAL A 50 2.90 0.18 15.57
N THR A 51 3.80 0.34 14.60
CA THR A 51 4.74 -0.72 14.24
C THR A 51 5.77 -0.89 15.36
N GLU A 52 5.97 -2.12 15.84
CA GLU A 52 6.97 -2.44 16.86
C GLU A 52 8.38 -1.98 16.42
N GLY A 53 9.14 -1.39 17.33
CA GLY A 53 10.45 -0.78 17.05
C GLY A 53 10.41 0.49 16.19
N LYS A 54 9.24 0.92 15.69
CA LYS A 54 9.08 2.12 14.85
C LYS A 54 7.90 2.96 15.32
N PRO A 55 8.00 3.65 16.49
CA PRO A 55 6.90 4.40 17.10
C PRO A 55 6.35 5.55 16.23
N TRP A 56 7.16 6.04 15.29
CA TRP A 56 6.76 7.06 14.32
C TRP A 56 5.94 6.51 13.13
N LYS A 57 5.69 5.20 13.05
CA LYS A 57 4.95 4.58 11.94
C LYS A 57 3.67 3.91 12.41
N THR A 58 2.55 4.52 12.07
CA THR A 58 1.20 3.99 12.34
C THR A 58 0.65 3.32 11.09
N ARG A 59 0.15 2.09 11.22
CA ARG A 59 -0.52 1.36 10.12
C ARG A 59 -2.02 1.34 10.35
N TYR A 60 -2.77 1.37 9.25
CA TYR A 60 -4.22 1.37 9.21
C TYR A 60 -4.69 0.16 8.43
N ARG A 61 -5.54 -0.65 9.04
CA ARG A 61 -6.15 -1.83 8.42
C ARG A 61 -7.67 -1.76 8.53
N CYS A 62 -8.38 -2.36 7.59
CA CYS A 62 -9.83 -2.46 7.67
C CYS A 62 -10.24 -3.41 8.79
N LYS A 63 -11.21 -3.01 9.62
CA LYS A 63 -11.75 -3.85 10.70
C LYS A 63 -12.45 -5.12 10.21
N ASN A 64 -13.03 -5.08 9.01
CA ASN A 64 -13.77 -6.21 8.46
C ASN A 64 -12.87 -7.19 7.69
N CYS A 65 -12.02 -6.70 6.79
CA CYS A 65 -11.16 -7.55 5.94
C CYS A 65 -9.76 -7.80 6.51
N GLY A 66 -9.30 -7.01 7.48
CA GLY A 66 -7.94 -7.05 8.01
C GLY A 66 -6.85 -6.52 7.07
N CYS A 67 -7.16 -6.24 5.79
CA CYS A 67 -6.18 -5.74 4.83
C CYS A 67 -5.63 -4.37 5.25
N CYS A 68 -4.32 -4.18 5.08
CA CYS A 68 -3.65 -2.90 5.27
C CYS A 68 -4.06 -1.95 4.14
N VAL A 69 -4.50 -0.74 4.50
CA VAL A 69 -4.95 0.29 3.55
C VAL A 69 -3.91 1.40 3.43
N GLY A 70 -3.28 1.75 4.55
CA GLY A 70 -2.38 2.88 4.63
C GLY A 70 -1.43 2.80 5.81
N SER A 71 -0.40 3.62 5.78
CA SER A 71 0.45 3.90 6.92
C SER A 71 0.90 5.34 6.91
N TYR A 72 0.92 5.96 8.07
CA TYR A 72 1.41 7.31 8.28
C TYR A 72 2.75 7.28 9.00
N ASN A 73 3.69 8.10 8.55
CA ASN A 73 5.00 8.27 9.16
C ASN A 73 5.16 9.71 9.67
N THR A 74 5.28 9.89 10.98
CA THR A 74 5.40 11.21 11.62
C THR A 74 6.77 11.86 11.40
N LYS A 75 7.84 11.09 11.13
CA LYS A 75 9.19 11.65 10.87
C LYS A 75 9.30 12.32 9.51
N THR A 76 8.58 11.80 8.52
CA THR A 76 8.66 12.26 7.13
C THR A 76 7.38 12.95 6.69
N GLU A 77 6.38 13.04 7.57
CA GLU A 77 5.05 13.55 7.28
C GLU A 77 4.44 13.00 5.99
N ASN A 78 4.60 11.69 5.77
CA ASN A 78 4.16 11.02 4.55
C ASN A 78 3.16 9.92 4.85
N TRP A 79 2.21 9.76 3.94
CA TRP A 79 1.41 8.56 3.82
C TRP A 79 2.05 7.59 2.84
N SER A 80 1.88 6.32 3.15
CA SER A 80 2.07 5.21 2.21
C SER A 80 0.71 4.55 2.05
N VAL A 81 0.18 4.51 0.83
CA VAL A 81 -1.11 3.89 0.51
C VAL A 81 -0.85 2.58 -0.22
N TRP A 82 -1.59 1.54 0.13
CA TRP A 82 -1.48 0.24 -0.51
C TRP A 82 -2.21 0.25 -1.85
N GLY A 83 -1.46 0.26 -2.96
CA GLY A 83 -2.02 0.42 -4.30
C GLY A 83 -3.01 -0.68 -4.68
N THR A 84 -2.85 -1.87 -4.09
CA THR A 84 -3.76 -3.02 -4.26
C THR A 84 -5.17 -2.78 -3.71
N GLN A 85 -5.40 -1.72 -2.94
CA GLN A 85 -6.70 -1.34 -2.41
C GLN A 85 -7.40 -0.25 -3.22
N LEU A 86 -6.75 0.29 -4.26
CA LEU A 86 -7.33 1.33 -5.11
C LEU A 86 -8.48 0.78 -5.96
N GLU A 87 -9.41 1.66 -6.29
CA GLU A 87 -10.57 1.31 -7.12
C GLU A 87 -10.13 0.82 -8.51
N ARG A 88 -10.81 -0.21 -9.04
CA ARG A 88 -10.56 -0.78 -10.36
C ARG A 88 -11.72 -0.47 -11.31
N ASN A 89 -11.43 -0.43 -12.61
CA ASN A 89 -12.43 -0.33 -13.66
C ASN A 89 -13.07 -1.71 -13.94
N GLU A 90 -14.02 -1.75 -14.88
CA GLU A 90 -14.71 -3.00 -15.27
C GLU A 90 -13.76 -4.08 -15.82
N GLY A 91 -12.64 -3.67 -16.41
CA GLY A 91 -11.57 -4.57 -16.87
C GLY A 91 -10.66 -5.07 -15.75
N GLY A 92 -10.91 -4.71 -14.48
CA GLY A 92 -10.10 -5.13 -13.35
C GLY A 92 -8.76 -4.40 -13.18
N ILE A 93 -8.52 -3.36 -13.99
CA ILE A 93 -7.33 -2.50 -13.93
C ILE A 93 -7.58 -1.36 -12.94
N THR A 94 -6.57 -1.00 -12.14
CA THR A 94 -6.66 0.15 -11.23
C THR A 94 -6.99 1.43 -12.01
N LYS A 95 -7.99 2.19 -11.55
CA LYS A 95 -8.33 3.48 -12.14
C LYS A 95 -7.13 4.43 -12.06
N ASN A 96 -6.92 5.24 -13.09
CA ASN A 96 -5.78 6.15 -13.21
C ASN A 96 -4.41 5.45 -13.11
N TRP A 97 -4.29 4.24 -13.66
CA TRP A 97 -3.06 3.43 -13.61
C TRP A 97 -1.81 4.21 -14.01
N GLU A 98 -1.87 5.02 -15.07
CA GLU A 98 -0.72 5.81 -15.52
C GLU A 98 -0.16 6.79 -14.48
N VAL A 99 -0.98 7.20 -13.50
CA VAL A 99 -0.58 8.11 -12.41
C VAL A 99 -0.02 7.34 -11.22
N VAL A 100 -0.53 6.14 -10.95
CA VAL A 100 -0.24 5.41 -9.71
C VAL A 100 0.70 4.21 -9.90
N LYS A 101 0.97 3.81 -11.14
CA LYS A 101 1.82 2.65 -11.46
C LYS A 101 3.18 2.73 -10.74
N PRO A 102 3.75 1.59 -10.31
CA PRO A 102 5.08 1.57 -9.71
C PRO A 102 6.13 2.20 -10.63
N THR A 103 7.05 2.98 -10.05
CA THR A 103 8.16 3.62 -10.77
C THR A 103 9.50 2.93 -10.50
N ALA A 104 9.61 2.23 -9.39
CA ALA A 104 10.83 1.57 -8.94
C ALA A 104 10.51 0.44 -7.96
N HIS A 105 11.45 -0.49 -7.83
CA HIS A 105 11.51 -1.44 -6.74
C HIS A 105 12.45 -0.93 -5.65
N ILE A 106 11.96 -0.84 -4.42
CA ILE A 106 12.72 -0.42 -3.25
C ILE A 106 12.88 -1.58 -2.27
N PHE A 107 13.97 -1.59 -1.50
CA PHE A 107 14.33 -2.73 -0.63
C PHE A 107 14.51 -4.05 -1.41
N TYR A 108 14.96 -3.95 -2.66
CA TYR A 108 14.96 -5.06 -3.62
C TYR A 108 16.00 -6.15 -3.29
N GLU A 109 16.99 -5.87 -2.44
CA GLU A 109 17.90 -6.90 -1.92
C GLU A 109 17.19 -7.96 -1.07
N THR A 110 16.03 -7.61 -0.48
CA THR A 110 15.25 -8.51 0.38
C THR A 110 14.24 -9.35 -0.40
N ARG A 111 14.27 -9.29 -1.74
CA ARG A 111 13.33 -9.99 -2.60
C ARG A 111 13.47 -11.51 -2.49
N LEU A 112 12.35 -12.19 -2.70
CA LEU A 112 12.32 -13.66 -2.81
C LEU A 112 12.39 -14.14 -4.27
N VAL A 113 12.07 -13.28 -5.23
CA VAL A 113 12.09 -13.57 -6.67
C VAL A 113 12.62 -12.37 -7.43
N ASP A 114 13.32 -12.62 -8.54
CA ASP A 114 13.70 -11.57 -9.49
C ASP A 114 12.51 -11.19 -10.37
N VAL A 115 12.28 -9.89 -10.53
CA VAL A 115 11.28 -9.30 -11.42
C VAL A 115 11.99 -8.80 -12.66
N ASP A 116 11.71 -9.44 -13.78
CA ASP A 116 12.18 -9.04 -15.10
C ASP A 116 11.27 -7.95 -15.68
N ASP A 117 11.56 -6.71 -15.29
CA ASP A 117 10.90 -5.50 -15.77
C ASP A 117 11.89 -4.34 -15.92
N GLU A 118 11.44 -3.29 -16.59
CA GLU A 118 12.22 -2.09 -16.88
C GLU A 118 12.28 -1.10 -15.69
N LEU A 119 11.73 -1.48 -14.53
CA LEU A 119 11.73 -0.61 -13.36
C LEU A 119 13.10 -0.64 -12.68
N SER A 120 13.55 0.54 -12.26
CA SER A 120 14.80 0.68 -11.51
C SER A 120 14.70 -0.05 -10.16
N LYS A 121 15.79 -0.70 -9.76
CA LYS A 121 15.85 -1.56 -8.56
C LYS A 121 16.86 -0.97 -7.57
N TRP A 122 16.44 -0.82 -6.32
CA TRP A 122 17.21 -0.10 -5.30
C TRP A 122 17.29 -0.89 -3.99
N GLU A 123 18.42 -0.74 -3.28
CA GLU A 123 18.62 -1.32 -1.94
C GLU A 123 17.67 -0.71 -0.90
N GLY A 124 17.28 0.55 -1.11
CA GLY A 124 16.40 1.32 -0.24
C GLY A 124 15.54 2.26 -1.07
N TYR A 125 15.46 3.53 -0.67
CA TYR A 125 14.64 4.51 -1.37
C TYR A 125 15.30 5.00 -2.67
N GLU A 126 14.49 5.18 -3.71
CA GLU A 126 14.91 5.74 -5.00
C GLU A 126 15.67 7.07 -4.81
N TYR A 127 16.79 7.24 -5.52
CA TYR A 127 17.70 8.40 -5.44
C TYR A 127 18.35 8.69 -4.08
N LYS A 128 18.13 7.84 -3.06
CA LYS A 128 18.70 7.98 -1.71
C LYS A 128 19.53 6.77 -1.27
N SER A 129 19.50 5.71 -2.06
CA SER A 129 20.20 4.45 -1.79
C SER A 129 20.95 4.01 -3.05
N THR A 130 21.76 2.96 -2.95
CA THR A 130 22.47 2.43 -4.11
C THR A 130 21.47 1.83 -5.10
N ARG A 131 21.66 2.10 -6.38
CA ARG A 131 20.93 1.44 -7.46
C ARG A 131 21.57 0.09 -7.73
N ILE A 132 20.76 -0.96 -7.78
CA ILE A 132 21.17 -2.33 -8.05
C ILE A 132 21.19 -2.57 -9.57
N SER A 133 20.14 -2.12 -10.26
CA SER A 133 20.00 -2.20 -11.73
C SER A 133 18.97 -1.20 -12.25
#